data_AF-A0A963ENW8-F1
#
_entry.id   AF-A0A963ENW8-F1
#
_cell.length_a   1.000
_cell.length_b   1.000
_cell.length_c   1.000
_cell.angle_alpha   90.00
_cell.angle_beta   90.00
_cell.angle_gamma   90.00
#
_symmetry.space_group_name_H-M   'P 1'
#
loop_
_entity.id
_entity.type
_entity.pdbx_description
1 polymer ?
#
loop_
_entity_poly.entity_id
_entity_poly.type
_entity_poly.pdbx_seq_one_letter_code
_entity_poly.pdbx_strand_id
1 'polypeptide(L)'
;MAGHSKWANIQHRKGAQDKKRGKLFTKLIREVTIAARIGGGDLNSNPRLRLAVDKAKAQSMPKDNIDRAIKRGSGSMDGDEYHEIRYEGYGPGGTAVMVDCMTDNRNRTVADVRHAFSKFGGNLGADGSVAYLFNHVGLLSYPQGSDEEA
;
A
#
# COMPACT_ATOMS: atom_id res chain seq x y z
N MET A 1 19.42 9.46 31.22
CA MET A 1 19.89 8.13 31.67
C MET A 1 18.82 7.09 31.37
N ALA A 2 19.04 6.19 30.41
CA ALA A 2 18.11 5.08 30.14
C ALA A 2 18.26 4.03 31.24
N GLY A 3 17.41 4.10 32.27
CA GLY A 3 17.41 3.19 33.40
C GLY A 3 17.08 1.75 32.99
N HIS A 4 18.05 0.86 33.24
CA HIS A 4 18.07 -0.59 33.53
C HIS A 4 16.92 -1.56 33.18
N SER A 5 15.91 -1.19 32.40
CA SER A 5 14.87 -2.09 31.93
C SER A 5 15.12 -2.45 30.46
N LYS A 6 16.05 -3.38 30.25
CA LYS A 6 16.27 -4.04 28.94
C LYS A 6 14.94 -4.48 28.34
N TRP A 7 14.03 -4.99 29.19
CA TRP A 7 12.69 -5.37 28.80
C TRP A 7 11.83 -4.20 28.29
N ALA A 8 11.74 -3.09 29.02
CA ALA A 8 10.93 -1.93 28.58
C ALA A 8 11.42 -1.37 27.24
N ASN A 9 12.73 -1.27 27.05
CA ASN A 9 13.30 -0.82 25.78
C ASN A 9 12.98 -1.78 24.62
N ILE A 10 13.07 -3.09 24.85
CA ILE A 10 12.67 -4.11 23.87
C ILE A 10 11.16 -4.00 23.58
N GLN A 11 10.34 -3.86 24.60
CA GLN A 11 8.88 -3.76 24.49
C GLN A 11 8.46 -2.53 23.68
N HIS A 12 9.01 -1.34 23.96
CA HIS A 12 8.71 -0.12 23.22
C HIS A 12 9.14 -0.23 21.76
N ARG A 13 10.35 -0.72 21.50
CA ARG A 13 10.88 -0.89 20.14
C ARG A 13 10.05 -1.90 19.34
N LYS A 14 9.79 -3.08 19.92
CA LYS A 14 9.00 -4.14 19.30
C LYS A 14 7.55 -3.66 19.04
N GLY A 15 6.93 -2.98 20.00
CA GLY A 15 5.58 -2.43 19.84
C GLY A 15 5.48 -1.42 18.70
N ALA A 16 6.48 -0.55 18.52
CA ALA A 16 6.53 0.37 17.39
C ALA A 16 6.70 -0.37 16.04
N GLN A 17 7.53 -1.41 16.00
CA GLN A 17 7.73 -2.25 14.82
C GLN A 17 6.47 -3.04 14.45
N ASP A 18 5.81 -3.65 15.43
CA ASP A 18 4.57 -4.40 15.22
C ASP A 18 3.43 -3.48 14.74
N LYS A 19 3.33 -2.25 15.25
CA LYS A 19 2.38 -1.25 14.74
C LYS A 19 2.65 -0.90 13.27
N LYS A 20 3.91 -0.72 12.88
CA LYS A 20 4.29 -0.47 11.47
C LYS A 20 3.96 -1.67 10.59
N ARG A 21 4.27 -2.89 11.05
CA ARG A 21 3.98 -4.14 10.35
C ARG A 21 2.48 -4.38 10.19
N GLY A 22 1.67 -4.10 11.22
CA GLY A 22 0.22 -4.19 11.14
C GLY A 22 -0.37 -3.29 10.06
N LYS A 23 0.07 -2.02 9.98
CA LYS A 23 -0.34 -1.09 8.92
C LYS A 23 0.06 -1.60 7.53
N LEU A 24 1.26 -2.16 7.39
CA LEU A 24 1.72 -2.75 6.13
C LEU A 24 0.87 -3.96 5.72
N PHE A 25 0.54 -4.84 6.67
CA PHE A 25 -0.29 -6.01 6.41
C PHE A 25 -1.69 -5.63 5.94
N THR A 26 -2.30 -4.60 6.54
CA THR A 26 -3.58 -4.08 6.06
C THR A 26 -3.51 -3.62 4.61
N LYS A 27 -2.44 -2.91 4.21
CA LYS A 27 -2.27 -2.47 2.82
C LYS A 27 -2.11 -3.66 1.85
N LEU A 28 -1.31 -4.65 2.23
CA LEU A 28 -1.08 -5.85 1.41
C LEU A 28 -2.34 -6.71 1.26
N ILE A 29 -3.11 -6.90 2.34
CA ILE A 29 -4.39 -7.64 2.29
C ILE A 29 -5.36 -6.98 1.31
N ARG A 30 -5.46 -5.65 1.34
CA ARG A 30 -6.31 -4.89 0.43
C ARG A 30 -5.87 -5.05 -1.03
N GLU A 31 -4.57 -4.95 -1.31
CA GLU A 31 -4.02 -5.16 -2.66
C GLU A 31 -4.32 -6.57 -3.19
N VAL A 32 -4.10 -7.61 -2.38
CA VAL A 32 -4.41 -9.00 -2.76
C VAL A 32 -5.90 -9.18 -3.04
N THR A 33 -6.76 -8.57 -2.21
CA THR A 33 -8.22 -8.65 -2.37
C THR A 33 -8.67 -8.01 -3.69
N ILE A 34 -8.18 -6.80 -4.02
CA ILE A 34 -8.56 -6.14 -5.28
C ILE A 34 -7.97 -6.85 -6.48
N ALA A 35 -6.71 -7.26 -6.42
CA ALA A 35 -6.10 -8.00 -7.51
C ALA A 35 -6.92 -9.26 -7.85
N ALA A 36 -7.36 -10.02 -6.83
CA ALA A 36 -8.25 -11.17 -7.01
C ALA A 36 -9.65 -10.80 -7.52
N ARG A 37 -10.18 -9.63 -7.15
CA ARG A 37 -11.49 -9.14 -7.64
C ARG A 37 -11.46 -8.75 -9.12
N ILE A 38 -10.40 -8.08 -9.56
CA ILE A 38 -10.29 -7.59 -10.95
C ILE A 38 -9.92 -8.73 -11.91
N GLY A 39 -8.94 -9.56 -11.56
CA GLY A 39 -8.36 -10.56 -12.47
C GLY A 39 -8.69 -12.01 -12.11
N GLY A 40 -9.58 -12.25 -11.14
CA GLY A 40 -9.89 -13.58 -10.63
C GLY A 40 -8.88 -14.09 -9.59
N GLY A 41 -9.28 -15.10 -8.81
CA GLY A 41 -8.52 -15.64 -7.68
C GLY A 41 -7.39 -16.61 -8.04
N ASP A 42 -7.18 -16.92 -9.32
CA ASP A 42 -6.09 -17.80 -9.77
C ASP A 42 -4.80 -17.00 -10.02
N LEU A 43 -3.71 -17.39 -9.34
CA LEU A 43 -2.40 -16.75 -9.47
C LEU A 43 -1.75 -16.99 -10.84
N ASN A 44 -2.12 -18.07 -11.53
CA ASN A 44 -1.54 -18.41 -12.83
C ASN A 44 -2.11 -17.53 -13.94
N SER A 45 -3.40 -17.21 -13.88
CA SER A 45 -4.07 -16.33 -14.84
C SER A 45 -3.98 -14.84 -14.49
N ASN A 46 -3.59 -14.47 -13.27
CA ASN A 46 -3.60 -13.08 -12.79
C ASN A 46 -2.20 -12.59 -12.35
N PRO A 47 -1.45 -11.92 -13.25
CA PRO A 47 -0.11 -11.37 -12.93
C PRO A 47 -0.13 -10.34 -11.78
N ARG A 48 -1.19 -9.52 -11.68
CA ARG A 48 -1.33 -8.53 -10.60
C ARG A 48 -1.46 -9.21 -9.25
N LEU A 49 -2.26 -10.26 -9.16
CA LEU A 49 -2.42 -11.06 -7.95
C LEU A 49 -1.11 -11.75 -7.57
N ARG A 50 -0.38 -12.30 -8.55
CA ARG A 50 0.93 -12.92 -8.32
C ARG A 50 1.90 -11.95 -7.66
N LEU A 51 2.06 -10.76 -8.23
CA LEU A 51 2.92 -9.72 -7.68
C LEU A 51 2.48 -9.29 -6.26
N ALA A 52 1.17 -9.15 -6.02
CA ALA A 52 0.64 -8.80 -4.70
C ALA A 52 0.95 -9.88 -3.64
N VAL A 53 0.81 -11.16 -4.01
CA VAL A 53 1.11 -12.30 -3.14
C VAL A 53 2.61 -12.39 -2.86
N ASP A 54 3.47 -12.16 -3.86
CA ASP A 54 4.92 -12.18 -3.67
C ASP A 54 5.37 -11.06 -2.74
N LYS A 55 4.82 -9.85 -2.90
CA LYS A 55 5.03 -8.72 -1.96
C LYS A 55 4.56 -9.06 -0.54
N ALA A 56 3.44 -9.77 -0.40
CA ALA A 56 2.94 -10.18 0.92
C ALA A 56 3.84 -11.22 1.59
N LYS A 57 4.30 -12.23 0.83
CA LYS A 57 5.25 -13.24 1.31
C LYS A 57 6.60 -12.64 1.68
N ALA A 58 7.10 -11.67 0.90
CA ALA A 58 8.34 -10.95 1.20
C ALA A 58 8.30 -10.20 2.54
N GLN A 59 7.10 -9.88 3.06
CA GLN A 59 6.88 -9.26 4.37
C GLN A 59 6.51 -10.26 5.47
N SER A 60 6.70 -11.55 5.22
CA SER A 60 6.38 -12.64 6.15
C SER A 60 4.91 -12.65 6.59
N MET A 61 3.99 -12.29 5.68
CA MET A 61 2.56 -12.45 5.94
C MET A 61 2.19 -13.94 5.99
N PRO A 62 1.44 -14.40 7.02
CA PRO A 62 0.97 -15.78 7.09
C PRO A 62 0.14 -16.18 5.86
N LYS A 63 0.36 -17.39 5.34
CA LYS A 63 -0.33 -17.91 4.15
C LYS A 63 -1.85 -17.85 4.29
N ASP A 64 -2.39 -18.20 5.46
CA ASP A 64 -3.84 -18.18 5.73
C ASP A 64 -4.46 -16.79 5.55
N ASN A 65 -3.71 -15.71 5.85
CA ASN A 65 -4.19 -14.34 5.65
C ASN A 65 -4.26 -13.98 4.17
N ILE A 66 -3.28 -14.46 3.39
CA ILE A 66 -3.24 -14.27 1.93
C ILE A 66 -4.39 -15.04 1.28
N ASP A 67 -4.54 -16.33 1.61
CA ASP A 67 -5.60 -17.18 1.06
C ASP A 67 -7.00 -16.64 1.39
N ARG A 68 -7.19 -16.11 2.60
CA ARG A 68 -8.44 -15.43 3.00
C ARG A 68 -8.68 -14.15 2.19
N ALA A 69 -7.65 -13.37 1.92
CA ALA A 69 -7.76 -12.17 1.09
C ALA A 69 -8.13 -12.51 -0.36
N ILE A 70 -7.55 -13.56 -0.93
CA ILE A 70 -7.88 -14.06 -2.27
C ILE A 70 -9.35 -14.49 -2.33
N LYS A 71 -9.80 -15.32 -1.39
CA LYS A 71 -11.19 -15.80 -1.32
C LYS A 71 -12.20 -14.66 -1.18
N ARG A 72 -11.86 -13.63 -0.40
CA ARG A 72 -12.68 -12.42 -0.27
C ARG A 72 -12.76 -11.66 -1.59
N GLY A 73 -11.64 -11.53 -2.31
CA GLY A 73 -11.59 -10.84 -3.59
C GLY A 73 -12.32 -11.56 -4.72
N SER A 74 -12.25 -12.89 -4.75
CA SER A 74 -12.87 -13.73 -5.79
C SER A 74 -14.38 -13.92 -5.64
N GLY A 75 -15.04 -13.18 -4.73
CA GLY A 75 -16.49 -13.26 -4.50
C GLY A 75 -16.94 -14.49 -3.70
N SER A 76 -16.02 -15.22 -3.07
CA SER A 76 -16.38 -16.36 -2.20
C SER A 76 -16.76 -15.94 -0.77
N MET A 77 -16.70 -14.63 -0.46
CA MET A 77 -17.18 -14.04 0.78
C MET A 77 -17.81 -12.68 0.46
N ASP A 78 -18.98 -12.37 1.03
CA ASP A 78 -19.57 -11.03 0.97
C ASP A 78 -18.56 -10.01 1.54
N GLY A 79 -18.20 -9.00 0.75
CA GLY A 79 -17.15 -8.06 1.10
C GLY A 79 -17.45 -6.66 0.60
N ASP A 80 -17.05 -5.67 1.39
CA ASP A 80 -17.18 -4.25 1.07
C ASP A 80 -16.57 -3.94 -0.31
N GLU A 81 -17.22 -3.04 -1.05
CA GLU A 81 -16.73 -2.58 -2.35
C GLU A 81 -15.57 -1.61 -2.16
N TYR A 82 -14.35 -2.09 -2.40
CA TYR A 82 -13.15 -1.25 -2.38
C TYR A 82 -12.89 -0.67 -3.77
N HIS A 83 -12.66 0.64 -3.81
CA HIS A 83 -12.31 1.39 -5.01
C HIS A 83 -10.87 1.89 -4.96
N GLU A 84 -10.22 1.90 -6.12
CA GLU A 84 -8.94 2.57 -6.32
C GLU A 84 -9.20 4.03 -6.68
N ILE A 85 -8.60 4.96 -5.93
CA ILE A 85 -8.80 6.40 -6.11
C ILE A 85 -7.46 7.09 -6.00
N ARG A 86 -7.14 7.94 -6.97
CA ARG A 86 -5.97 8.81 -6.94
C ARG A 86 -6.37 10.19 -6.46
N TYR A 87 -5.60 10.74 -5.54
CA TYR A 87 -5.67 12.13 -5.13
C TYR A 87 -4.40 12.85 -5.52
N GLU A 88 -4.53 14.11 -5.89
CA GLU A 88 -3.45 14.94 -6.41
C GLU A 88 -3.37 16.23 -5.62
N GLY A 89 -2.17 16.79 -5.45
CA GLY A 89 -2.01 18.05 -4.75
C GLY A 89 -0.56 18.51 -4.62
N TYR A 90 -0.38 19.58 -3.85
CA TYR A 90 0.93 20.18 -3.61
C TYR A 90 1.24 20.20 -2.12
N GLY A 91 2.47 19.88 -1.77
CA GLY A 91 3.03 20.01 -0.42
C GLY A 91 3.85 21.30 -0.23
N PRO A 92 4.60 21.39 0.88
CA PRO A 92 5.52 22.49 1.14
C PRO A 92 6.46 22.77 -0.03
N GLY A 93 6.67 24.06 -0.33
CA GLY A 93 7.54 24.50 -1.42
C GLY A 93 7.02 24.16 -2.82
N GLY A 94 5.73 23.83 -2.98
CA GLY A 94 5.14 23.50 -4.29
C GLY A 94 5.47 22.09 -4.77
N THR A 95 5.91 21.20 -3.89
CA THR A 95 6.24 19.81 -4.24
C THR A 95 4.98 19.08 -4.70
N ALA A 96 5.00 18.52 -5.91
CA ALA A 96 3.90 17.72 -6.45
C ALA A 96 3.75 16.38 -5.71
N VAL A 97 2.52 16.02 -5.34
CA VAL A 97 2.21 14.80 -4.59
C VAL A 97 1.03 14.07 -5.22
N MET A 98 1.23 12.79 -5.55
CA MET A 98 0.15 11.85 -5.87
C MET A 98 -0.06 10.88 -4.71
N VAL A 99 -1.32 10.63 -4.37
CA VAL A 99 -1.72 9.71 -3.29
C VAL A 99 -2.68 8.68 -3.85
N ASP A 100 -2.14 7.49 -4.15
CA ASP A 100 -2.94 6.34 -4.55
C ASP A 100 -3.56 5.68 -3.31
N CYS A 101 -4.89 5.66 -3.30
CA CYS A 101 -5.69 5.17 -2.20
C CYS A 101 -6.54 3.98 -2.62
N MET A 102 -6.79 3.12 -1.65
CA MET A 102 -7.73 2.01 -1.75
C MET A 102 -8.71 2.09 -0.59
N THR A 103 -9.98 2.30 -0.89
CA THR A 103 -11.00 2.63 0.12
C THR A 103 -12.38 2.12 -0.23
N ASP A 104 -13.14 1.76 0.80
CA ASP A 104 -14.58 1.46 0.75
C ASP A 104 -15.45 2.72 0.91
N ASN A 105 -14.83 3.87 1.19
CA ASN A 105 -15.54 5.13 1.42
C ASN A 105 -14.70 6.32 0.93
N ARG A 106 -15.04 6.81 -0.26
CA ARG A 106 -14.39 7.95 -0.90
C ARG A 106 -14.49 9.23 -0.08
N ASN A 107 -15.63 9.48 0.56
CA ASN A 107 -15.88 10.71 1.33
C ASN A 107 -15.02 10.78 2.60
N ARG A 108 -14.86 9.65 3.29
CA ARG A 108 -13.95 9.55 4.44
C ARG A 108 -12.50 9.77 4.00
N THR A 109 -12.08 9.08 2.93
CA THR A 109 -10.68 9.15 2.47
C THR A 109 -10.30 10.54 1.96
N VAL A 110 -11.16 11.21 1.19
CA VAL A 110 -10.86 12.57 0.72
C VAL A 110 -10.77 13.57 1.88
N ALA A 111 -11.58 13.40 2.93
CA ALA A 111 -11.52 14.23 4.12
C ALA A 111 -10.20 14.04 4.88
N ASP A 112 -9.78 12.79 5.10
CA ASP A 112 -8.51 12.46 5.75
C ASP A 112 -7.30 12.96 4.95
N VAL A 113 -7.30 12.76 3.63
CA VAL A 113 -6.23 13.22 2.73
C VAL A 113 -6.17 14.75 2.74
N ARG A 114 -7.31 15.44 2.57
CA ARG A 114 -7.37 16.90 2.62
C ARG A 114 -6.86 17.43 3.96
N HIS A 115 -7.27 16.82 5.07
CA HIS A 115 -6.79 17.20 6.40
C HIS A 115 -5.28 17.08 6.51
N ALA A 116 -4.68 16.00 5.99
CA ALA A 116 -3.23 15.82 5.98
C ALA A 116 -2.53 16.93 5.19
N PHE A 117 -2.97 17.24 3.96
CA PHE A 117 -2.41 18.34 3.17
C PHE A 117 -2.48 19.67 3.93
N SER A 118 -3.68 20.05 4.39
CA SER A 118 -3.88 21.33 5.10
C SER A 118 -3.05 21.45 6.37
N LYS A 119 -2.90 20.35 7.13
CA LYS A 119 -2.11 20.34 8.38
C LYS A 119 -0.62 20.56 8.15
N PHE A 120 -0.09 20.13 7.01
CA PHE A 120 1.33 20.21 6.68
C PHE A 120 1.65 21.30 5.64
N GLY A 121 0.80 22.32 5.50
CA GLY A 121 1.08 23.48 4.64
C GLY A 121 1.00 23.19 3.14
N GLY A 122 0.20 22.20 2.76
CA GLY A 122 -0.12 21.87 1.37
C GLY A 122 -1.62 21.98 1.07
N ASN A 123 -2.00 21.64 -0.16
CA ASN A 123 -3.39 21.63 -0.60
C ASN A 123 -3.67 20.44 -1.52
N LEU A 124 -4.87 19.88 -1.36
CA LEU A 124 -5.41 18.92 -2.32
C LEU A 124 -5.85 19.68 -3.57
N GLY A 125 -5.36 19.24 -4.73
CA GLY A 125 -5.73 19.74 -6.05
C GLY A 125 -6.90 18.97 -6.68
N ALA A 126 -7.25 19.36 -7.91
CA ALA A 126 -8.16 18.60 -8.75
C ALA A 126 -7.41 17.48 -9.49
N ASP A 127 -8.17 16.51 -10.01
CA ASP A 127 -7.64 15.45 -10.85
C ASP A 127 -6.91 16.05 -12.07
N GLY A 128 -5.69 15.58 -12.35
CA GLY A 128 -4.82 16.09 -13.40
C GLY A 128 -3.95 17.30 -13.04
N SER A 129 -4.02 17.81 -11.80
CA SER A 129 -3.21 18.97 -11.36
C SER A 129 -1.70 18.69 -11.32
N VAL A 130 -1.29 17.45 -11.03
CA VAL A 130 0.12 17.05 -11.01
C VAL A 130 0.41 15.78 -11.78
N ALA A 131 -0.61 15.01 -12.19
CA ALA A 131 -0.42 13.74 -12.88
C ALA A 131 0.51 13.83 -14.10
N TYR A 132 0.48 14.93 -14.86
CA TYR A 132 1.33 15.14 -16.03
C TYR A 132 2.84 15.24 -15.70
N LEU A 133 3.19 15.47 -14.43
CA LEU A 133 4.58 15.49 -13.97
C LEU A 133 5.13 14.07 -13.69
N PHE A 134 4.27 13.06 -13.66
CA PHE A 134 4.64 11.69 -13.31
C PHE A 134 4.38 10.72 -14.47
N ASN A 135 5.40 9.92 -14.79
CA ASN A 135 5.28 8.82 -15.74
C ASN A 135 5.21 7.50 -14.99
N HIS A 136 4.22 6.66 -15.30
CA HIS A 136 4.16 5.31 -14.78
C HIS A 136 5.05 4.40 -15.63
N VAL A 137 6.23 4.07 -15.10
CA VAL A 137 7.25 3.24 -15.77
C VAL A 137 7.66 2.07 -14.90
N GLY A 138 7.93 0.91 -15.52
CA GLY A 138 8.56 -0.21 -14.83
C GLY A 138 10.05 0.07 -14.63
N LEU A 139 10.56 -0.11 -13.40
CA LEU A 139 11.97 0.02 -13.09
C LEU A 139 12.54 -1.35 -12.73
N LEU A 140 13.46 -1.84 -13.56
CA LEU A 140 14.28 -3.02 -13.28
C LEU A 140 15.65 -2.52 -12.86
N SER A 141 16.08 -2.85 -11.63
CA SER A 141 17.36 -2.42 -11.07
C SER A 141 18.21 -3.63 -10.78
N TYR A 142 19.44 -3.62 -11.30
CA TYR A 142 20.43 -4.68 -11.10
C TYR A 142 21.63 -4.14 -10.30
N PRO A 143 22.27 -4.96 -9.46
CA PRO A 143 23.53 -4.60 -8.81
C PRO A 143 24.64 -4.32 -9.83
N GLN A 144 25.62 -3.50 -9.43
CA GLN A 144 26.82 -3.26 -10.24
C GLN A 144 27.55 -4.58 -10.56
N GLY A 145 27.86 -4.82 -11.83
CA GLY A 145 28.50 -6.05 -12.29
C GLY A 145 27.54 -7.20 -12.62
N SER A 146 26.25 -6.93 -12.72
CA SER A 146 25.29 -7.90 -13.26
C SER A 146 25.52 -8.06 -14.77
N ASP A 147 25.63 -9.30 -15.22
CA ASP A 147 25.78 -9.65 -16.64
C ASP A 147 24.41 -9.57 -17.34
N GLU A 148 24.39 -8.98 -18.53
CA GLU A 148 23.17 -8.84 -19.33
C GLU A 148 22.83 -10.14 -20.10
N GLU A 149 23.77 -11.09 -20.19
CA GLU A 149 23.63 -12.34 -20.95
C GLU A 149 23.37 -13.60 -20.09
N ALA A 150 23.30 -13.47 -18.76
CA ALA A 150 23.16 -14.60 -17.82
C ALA A 150 21.71 -15.03 -17.52
#